data_AF-A0A818GL82-F1
#
_entry.id   AF-A0A818GL82-F1
#
_cell.length_a   1.000
_cell.length_b   1.000
_cell.length_c   1.000
_cell.angle_alpha   90.00
_cell.angle_beta   90.00
_cell.angle_gamma   90.00
#
_symmetry.space_group_name_H-M   'P 1'
#
loop_
_entity.id
_entity.type
_entity.pdbx_description
1 polymer ?
#
loop_
_entity_poly.entity_id
_entity_poly.type
_entity_poly.pdbx_seq_one_letter_code
_entity_poly.pdbx_strand_id
1 'polypeptide(L)'
;MVLELLQDMLFNNHLIAAEHKAAVAIIKQLETAEIDEKNEQLHILLYPKQVANATFDQIAVSDLAEQMTLVDHKLFCALGSEELLLHGWMKPDRDDLAPNVALISRRFNEMRRLVITEILSQPNVNARVQCIEKWCTVADICRYLRNFNGVLQIMAAFVNSSVYRLKLTWDRISKQNKQVINKLQNLVHSDGKFKNLRDTLTKVDPPCVPYLGLYLSDLTFIEESSQDISENLINFSKMRMKTHIIHEVHRFQSTLYKIKHNPRVCAYLLDRSRLLAEDQCYILSLKLEPRTSRVGIPGLGVQ
;
A
#
# COMPACT_ATOMS: atom_id res chain seq x y z
N MET A 1 0.90 20.78 -25.14
CA MET A 1 1.25 21.76 -24.10
C MET A 1 2.63 21.57 -23.48
N VAL A 2 2.92 20.52 -22.67
CA VAL A 2 4.28 20.36 -22.07
C VAL A 2 5.34 19.97 -23.10
N LEU A 3 5.02 19.07 -24.03
CA LEU A 3 5.90 18.67 -25.13
C LEU A 3 6.20 19.84 -26.08
N GLU A 4 5.18 20.62 -26.44
CA GLU A 4 5.36 21.86 -27.23
C GLU A 4 6.21 22.88 -26.49
N LEU A 5 5.98 23.11 -25.19
CA LEU A 5 6.80 24.03 -24.39
C LEU A 5 8.26 23.58 -24.34
N LEU A 6 8.52 22.28 -24.16
CA LEU A 6 9.88 21.73 -24.16
C LEU A 6 10.51 21.80 -25.55
N GLN A 7 9.75 21.58 -26.62
CA GLN A 7 10.21 21.75 -28.00
C GLN A 7 10.54 23.21 -28.27
N ASP A 8 9.70 24.16 -27.84
CA ASP A 8 9.96 25.61 -27.92
C ASP A 8 11.20 26.01 -27.12
N MET A 9 11.46 25.37 -25.98
CA MET A 9 12.71 25.55 -25.23
C MET A 9 13.94 25.09 -26.05
N LEU A 10 13.86 24.04 -26.86
CA LEU A 10 14.97 23.63 -27.73
C LEU A 10 15.31 24.66 -28.82
N PHE A 11 14.36 25.52 -29.19
CA PHE A 11 14.58 26.58 -30.18
C PHE A 11 14.94 27.93 -29.53
N ASN A 12 14.98 28.00 -28.20
CA ASN A 12 15.31 29.23 -27.48
C ASN A 12 16.83 29.40 -27.31
N ASN A 13 17.42 30.32 -28.06
CA ASN A 13 18.84 30.65 -28.04
C ASN A 13 19.32 31.34 -26.75
N HIS A 14 18.43 31.72 -25.84
CA HIS A 14 18.77 32.35 -24.56
C HIS A 14 19.00 31.37 -23.42
N LEU A 15 18.69 30.08 -23.61
CA LEU A 15 18.89 29.05 -22.59
C LEU A 15 20.34 28.57 -22.55
N ILE A 16 20.82 28.21 -21.36
CA ILE A 16 22.18 27.66 -21.20
C ILE A 16 22.22 26.18 -21.62
N ALA A 17 23.41 25.69 -21.98
CA ALA A 17 23.60 24.32 -22.47
C ALA A 17 23.07 23.23 -21.52
N ALA A 18 23.06 23.50 -20.20
CA ALA A 18 22.49 22.59 -19.21
C ALA A 18 20.96 22.49 -19.30
N GLU A 19 20.27 23.60 -19.58
CA GLU A 19 18.81 23.67 -19.73
C GLU A 19 18.37 23.02 -21.04
N HIS A 20 19.11 23.27 -22.13
CA HIS A 20 18.93 22.56 -23.41
C HIS A 20 19.08 21.05 -23.23
N LYS A 21 20.14 20.61 -22.55
CA LYS A 21 20.40 19.19 -22.30
C LYS A 21 19.31 18.56 -21.43
N ALA A 22 18.78 19.29 -20.46
CA ALA A 22 17.65 18.86 -19.65
C ALA A 22 16.37 18.73 -20.48
N ALA A 23 16.03 19.73 -21.31
CA ALA A 23 14.86 19.69 -22.17
C ALA A 23 14.91 18.53 -23.17
N VAL A 24 16.05 18.27 -23.83
CA VAL A 24 16.24 17.11 -24.72
C VAL A 24 16.06 15.79 -23.96
N ALA A 25 16.62 15.68 -22.75
CA ALA A 25 16.49 14.47 -21.94
C ALA A 25 15.03 14.21 -21.52
N ILE A 26 14.28 15.27 -21.18
CA ILE A 26 12.86 15.18 -20.82
C ILE A 26 12.01 14.84 -22.04
N ILE A 27 12.25 15.46 -23.20
CA ILE A 27 11.55 15.13 -24.45
C ILE A 27 11.75 13.65 -24.81
N LYS A 28 13.00 13.17 -24.74
CA LYS A 28 13.31 11.77 -25.02
C LYS A 28 12.64 10.80 -24.03
N GLN A 29 12.41 11.21 -22.78
CA GLN A 29 11.64 10.43 -21.80
C GLN A 29 10.12 10.48 -22.06
N LEU A 30 9.60 11.58 -22.60
CA LEU A 30 8.19 11.76 -22.91
C LEU A 30 7.77 11.09 -24.23
N GLU A 31 8.70 10.90 -25.17
CA GLU A 31 8.44 10.31 -26.49
C GLU A 31 8.46 8.76 -26.53
N THR A 32 8.76 8.09 -25.42
CA THR A 32 9.20 6.67 -25.46
C THR A 32 8.13 5.61 -25.16
N ALA A 33 8.02 4.66 -26.10
CA ALA A 33 7.37 3.34 -26.00
C ALA A 33 7.75 2.50 -24.74
N GLU A 34 8.81 2.87 -24.01
CA GLU A 34 9.17 2.27 -22.72
C GLU A 34 8.12 2.50 -21.62
N ILE A 35 7.38 3.62 -21.65
CA ILE A 35 6.28 3.89 -20.72
C ILE A 35 5.10 2.96 -21.04
N ASP A 36 4.78 2.79 -22.32
CA ASP A 36 3.71 1.89 -22.78
C ASP A 36 4.02 0.43 -22.46
N GLU A 37 5.26 -0.03 -22.66
CA GLU A 37 5.68 -1.39 -22.32
C GLU A 37 5.62 -1.65 -20.80
N LYS A 38 6.04 -0.69 -19.97
CA LYS A 38 5.93 -0.79 -18.50
C LYS A 38 4.48 -0.85 -18.04
N ASN A 39 3.60 -0.04 -18.65
CA ASN A 39 2.18 -0.04 -18.37
C ASN A 39 1.51 -1.35 -18.78
N GLU A 40 1.89 -1.91 -19.93
CA GLU A 40 1.40 -3.22 -20.39
C GLU A 40 1.86 -4.35 -19.46
N GLN A 41 3.14 -4.37 -19.05
CA GLN A 41 3.66 -5.36 -18.10
C GLN A 41 2.97 -5.27 -16.74
N LEU A 42 2.70 -4.06 -16.25
CA LEU A 42 1.94 -3.86 -15.01
C LEU A 42 0.50 -4.34 -15.14
N HIS A 43 -0.16 -4.04 -16.27
CA HIS A 43 -1.52 -4.50 -16.52
C HIS A 43 -1.59 -6.04 -16.56
N ILE A 44 -0.65 -6.70 -17.25
CA ILE A 44 -0.56 -8.17 -17.28
C ILE A 44 -0.37 -8.75 -15.88
N LEU A 45 0.45 -8.12 -15.04
CA LEU A 45 0.69 -8.54 -13.67
C LEU A 45 -0.59 -8.46 -12.82
N LEU A 46 -1.34 -7.35 -12.94
CA LEU A 46 -2.51 -7.07 -12.10
C LEU A 46 -3.78 -7.80 -12.54
N TYR A 47 -3.86 -8.20 -13.81
CA TYR A 47 -5.01 -8.89 -14.39
C TYR A 47 -4.58 -10.25 -14.96
N PRO A 48 -4.20 -11.21 -14.11
CA PRO A 48 -3.75 -12.52 -14.54
C PRO A 48 -4.87 -13.26 -15.26
N LYS A 49 -4.57 -13.81 -16.45
CA LYS A 49 -5.52 -14.57 -17.27
C LYS A 49 -5.91 -15.92 -16.65
N GLN A 50 -5.13 -16.43 -15.71
CA GLN A 50 -5.38 -17.70 -15.04
C GLN A 50 -6.10 -17.48 -13.71
N VAL A 51 -7.17 -18.26 -13.48
CA VAL A 51 -7.84 -18.32 -12.19
C VAL A 51 -6.97 -19.11 -11.21
N ALA A 52 -6.83 -18.60 -9.99
CA ALA A 52 -6.01 -19.24 -8.97
C ALA A 52 -6.65 -20.55 -8.50
N ASN A 53 -6.00 -21.69 -8.78
CA ASN A 53 -6.37 -23.00 -8.23
C ASN A 53 -5.65 -23.34 -6.90
N ALA A 54 -5.00 -22.35 -6.27
CA ALA A 54 -4.32 -22.52 -4.98
C ALA A 54 -5.25 -22.16 -3.81
N THR A 55 -5.09 -22.87 -2.69
CA THR A 55 -5.65 -22.45 -1.39
C THR A 55 -4.57 -21.78 -0.56
N PHE A 56 -4.99 -20.93 0.39
CA PHE A 56 -4.06 -20.22 1.28
C PHE A 56 -3.04 -21.15 1.92
N ASP A 57 -3.49 -22.30 2.46
CA ASP A 57 -2.65 -23.25 3.19
C ASP A 57 -1.53 -23.86 2.35
N GLN A 58 -1.75 -24.02 1.03
CA GLN A 58 -0.79 -24.64 0.11
C GLN A 58 0.34 -23.71 -0.35
N ILE A 59 0.22 -22.40 -0.13
CA ILE A 59 1.22 -21.43 -0.57
C ILE A 59 2.24 -21.21 0.55
N ALA A 60 3.54 -21.25 0.22
CA ALA A 60 4.59 -20.96 1.18
C ALA A 60 4.51 -19.50 1.67
N VAL A 61 4.86 -19.26 2.94
CA VAL A 61 4.88 -17.91 3.52
C VAL A 61 5.87 -16.98 2.81
N SER A 62 7.00 -17.53 2.33
CA SER A 62 7.98 -16.81 1.52
C SER A 62 7.38 -16.37 0.19
N ASP A 63 6.69 -17.26 -0.51
CA ASP A 63 6.08 -16.95 -1.80
C ASP A 63 5.01 -15.86 -1.67
N LEU A 64 4.17 -15.91 -0.63
CA LEU A 64 3.19 -14.86 -0.35
C LEU A 64 3.88 -13.51 -0.14
N ALA A 65 4.88 -13.45 0.74
CA ALA A 65 5.58 -12.21 1.06
C ALA A 65 6.34 -11.64 -0.15
N GLU A 66 7.02 -12.50 -0.92
CA GLU A 66 7.75 -12.12 -2.12
C GLU A 66 6.80 -11.60 -3.21
N GLN A 67 5.71 -12.30 -3.50
CA GLN A 67 4.77 -11.86 -4.54
C GLN A 67 3.96 -10.63 -4.11
N MET A 68 3.61 -10.48 -2.82
CA MET A 68 3.07 -9.22 -2.29
C MET A 68 4.06 -8.07 -2.51
N THR A 69 5.34 -8.28 -2.17
CA THR A 69 6.39 -7.27 -2.35
C THR A 69 6.62 -6.92 -3.82
N LEU A 70 6.62 -7.91 -4.71
CA LEU A 70 6.73 -7.69 -6.15
C LEU A 70 5.59 -6.82 -6.68
N VAL A 71 4.34 -7.17 -6.36
CA VAL A 71 3.16 -6.44 -6.82
C VAL A 71 3.14 -5.01 -6.27
N ASP A 72 3.32 -4.86 -4.96
CA ASP A 72 3.32 -3.53 -4.32
C ASP A 72 4.46 -2.66 -4.87
N HIS A 73 5.65 -3.22 -5.08
CA HIS A 73 6.79 -2.49 -5.63
C HIS A 73 6.57 -2.08 -7.09
N LYS A 74 6.01 -2.96 -7.92
CA LYS A 74 5.70 -2.63 -9.33
C LYS A 74 4.68 -1.51 -9.43
N LEU A 75 3.65 -1.54 -8.58
CA LEU A 75 2.70 -0.45 -8.47
C LEU A 75 3.37 0.85 -8.00
N PHE A 76 4.21 0.78 -6.97
CA PHE A 76 4.93 1.95 -6.47
C PHE A 76 5.88 2.54 -7.52
N CYS A 77 6.53 1.72 -8.35
CA CYS A 77 7.41 2.18 -9.43
C CYS A 77 6.66 2.77 -10.63
N ALA A 78 5.39 2.46 -10.80
CA ALA A 78 4.56 3.02 -11.85
C ALA A 78 3.99 4.40 -11.49
N LEU A 79 4.09 4.79 -10.21
CA LEU A 79 3.60 6.07 -9.73
C LEU A 79 4.35 7.24 -10.40
N GLY A 80 3.61 8.06 -11.14
CA GLY A 80 4.09 9.26 -11.79
C GLY A 80 4.34 10.40 -10.81
N SER A 81 5.35 11.23 -11.08
CA SER A 81 5.60 12.43 -10.26
C SER A 81 4.54 13.50 -10.48
N GLU A 82 4.00 13.57 -11.69
CA GLU A 82 2.89 14.43 -12.11
C GLU A 82 1.61 14.13 -11.32
N GLU A 83 1.31 12.86 -11.07
CA GLU A 83 0.15 12.46 -10.25
C GLU A 83 0.27 13.01 -8.82
N LEU A 84 1.50 13.06 -8.28
CA LEU A 84 1.82 13.55 -6.95
C LEU A 84 1.92 15.08 -6.88
N LEU A 85 2.50 15.73 -7.89
CA LEU A 85 2.70 17.18 -7.91
C LEU A 85 1.39 17.94 -8.15
N LEU A 86 0.49 17.41 -8.98
CA LEU A 86 -0.77 18.07 -9.35
C LEU A 86 -1.90 17.86 -8.34
N HIS A 87 -1.63 17.12 -7.26
CA HIS A 87 -2.61 16.83 -6.21
C HIS A 87 -3.89 16.18 -6.76
N GLY A 88 -3.75 15.43 -7.86
CA GLY A 88 -4.88 14.92 -8.64
C GLY A 88 -5.79 14.00 -7.84
N TRP A 89 -5.24 13.27 -6.85
CA TRP A 89 -5.99 12.30 -6.05
C TRP A 89 -7.05 12.91 -5.12
N MET A 90 -7.02 14.23 -4.88
CA MET A 90 -8.04 14.93 -4.09
C MET A 90 -9.12 15.61 -4.93
N LYS A 91 -9.03 15.55 -6.26
CA LYS A 91 -10.00 16.15 -7.19
C LYS A 91 -11.15 15.16 -7.51
N PRO A 92 -12.30 15.65 -8.00
CA PRO A 92 -13.41 14.78 -8.43
C PRO A 92 -12.98 13.74 -9.47
N ASP A 93 -12.17 14.15 -10.45
CA ASP A 93 -11.67 13.31 -11.54
C ASP A 93 -10.36 12.59 -11.18
N ARG A 94 -10.20 12.21 -9.91
CA ARG A 94 -8.96 11.63 -9.37
C ARG A 94 -8.48 10.36 -10.08
N ASP A 95 -9.41 9.57 -10.60
CA ASP A 95 -9.07 8.29 -11.24
C ASP A 95 -8.41 8.53 -12.61
N ASP A 96 -8.68 9.68 -13.24
CA ASP A 96 -8.04 10.11 -14.49
C ASP A 96 -6.76 10.91 -14.22
N LEU A 97 -6.75 11.73 -13.15
CA LEU A 97 -5.63 12.62 -12.82
C LEU A 97 -4.51 11.95 -12.01
N ALA A 98 -4.83 10.89 -11.28
CA ALA A 98 -3.89 10.14 -10.44
C ALA A 98 -4.22 8.63 -10.45
N PRO A 99 -4.25 7.99 -11.63
CA PRO A 99 -4.67 6.60 -11.81
C PRO A 99 -3.84 5.60 -10.97
N ASN A 100 -2.51 5.80 -10.85
CA ASN A 100 -1.66 4.90 -10.08
C ASN A 100 -1.82 5.13 -8.57
N VAL A 101 -2.07 6.37 -8.13
CA VAL A 101 -2.43 6.64 -6.72
C VAL A 101 -3.72 5.90 -6.36
N ALA A 102 -4.76 6.01 -7.19
CA ALA A 102 -6.03 5.32 -7.02
C ALA A 102 -5.84 3.79 -7.03
N LEU A 103 -5.02 3.28 -7.95
CA LEU A 103 -4.71 1.87 -8.09
C LEU A 103 -3.98 1.30 -6.86
N ILE A 104 -2.94 1.98 -6.36
CA ILE A 104 -2.22 1.59 -5.14
C ILE A 104 -3.16 1.57 -3.95
N SER A 105 -4.00 2.61 -3.79
CA SER A 105 -4.98 2.70 -2.71
C SER A 105 -6.01 1.56 -2.78
N ARG A 106 -6.54 1.27 -3.97
CA ARG A 106 -7.44 0.14 -4.19
C ARG A 106 -6.76 -1.18 -3.84
N ARG A 107 -5.53 -1.40 -4.32
CA ARG A 107 -4.79 -2.63 -4.09
C ARG A 107 -4.48 -2.85 -2.60
N PHE A 108 -4.11 -1.79 -1.88
CA PHE A 108 -3.92 -1.83 -0.43
C PHE A 108 -5.17 -2.36 0.29
N ASN A 109 -6.34 -1.85 -0.09
CA ASN A 109 -7.60 -2.26 0.51
C ASN A 109 -8.00 -3.69 0.12
N GLU A 110 -7.77 -4.10 -1.12
CA GLU A 110 -7.99 -5.48 -1.58
C GLU A 110 -7.12 -6.48 -0.81
N MET A 111 -5.82 -6.21 -0.64
CA MET A 111 -4.92 -7.08 0.14
C MET A 111 -5.33 -7.18 1.60
N ARG A 112 -5.63 -6.04 2.24
CA ARG A 112 -6.19 -6.03 3.60
C ARG A 112 -7.45 -6.90 3.70
N ARG A 113 -8.36 -6.78 2.72
CA ARG A 113 -9.62 -7.53 2.69
C ARG A 113 -9.43 -9.01 2.42
N LEU A 114 -8.43 -9.39 1.64
CA LEU A 114 -8.04 -10.79 1.42
C LEU A 114 -7.64 -11.42 2.75
N VAL A 115 -6.77 -10.76 3.53
CA VAL A 115 -6.35 -11.25 4.86
C VAL A 115 -7.56 -11.41 5.79
N ILE A 116 -8.46 -10.42 5.84
CA ILE A 116 -9.70 -10.50 6.65
C ILE A 116 -10.54 -11.70 6.20
N THR A 117 -10.74 -11.85 4.90
CA THR A 117 -11.56 -12.93 4.34
C THR A 117 -10.97 -14.30 4.66
N GLU A 118 -9.66 -14.48 4.47
CA GLU A 118 -8.97 -15.73 4.78
C GLU A 118 -9.08 -16.11 6.26
N ILE A 119 -9.08 -15.14 7.18
CA ILE A 119 -9.28 -15.42 8.61
C ILE A 119 -10.72 -15.81 8.90
N LEU A 120 -11.70 -15.07 8.35
CA LEU A 120 -13.12 -15.31 8.64
C LEU A 120 -13.68 -16.56 7.96
N SER A 121 -13.09 -16.99 6.84
CA SER A 121 -13.52 -18.19 6.11
C SER A 121 -13.00 -19.51 6.71
N GLN A 122 -12.19 -19.47 7.76
CA GLN A 122 -11.68 -20.70 8.36
C GLN A 122 -12.78 -21.47 9.11
N PRO A 123 -12.77 -22.82 9.00
CA PRO A 123 -13.89 -23.65 9.46
C PRO A 123 -14.01 -23.74 10.99
N ASN A 124 -12.94 -23.49 11.74
CA ASN A 124 -12.93 -23.57 13.20
C ASN A 124 -11.87 -22.65 13.83
N VAL A 125 -11.92 -22.52 15.16
CA VAL A 125 -11.03 -21.61 15.93
C VAL A 125 -9.55 -21.96 15.72
N ASN A 126 -9.19 -23.24 15.69
CA ASN A 126 -7.79 -23.64 15.56
C ASN A 126 -7.24 -23.32 14.16
N ALA A 127 -8.04 -23.55 13.11
CA ALA A 127 -7.71 -23.13 11.75
C ALA A 127 -7.58 -21.60 11.62
N ARG A 128 -8.45 -20.84 12.32
CA ARG A 128 -8.29 -19.36 12.41
C ARG A 128 -6.99 -18.93 13.06
N VAL A 129 -6.60 -19.57 14.15
CA VAL A 129 -5.32 -19.29 14.82
C VAL A 129 -4.17 -19.55 13.86
N GLN A 130 -4.14 -20.70 13.19
CA GLN A 130 -3.11 -21.04 12.21
C GLN A 130 -3.07 -20.03 11.04
N CYS A 131 -4.23 -19.59 10.55
CA CYS A 131 -4.32 -18.58 9.51
C CYS A 131 -3.71 -17.24 9.96
N ILE A 132 -4.04 -16.76 11.17
CA ILE A 132 -3.47 -15.52 11.73
C ILE A 132 -1.95 -15.66 11.93
N GLU A 133 -1.48 -16.79 12.47
CA GLU A 133 -0.05 -17.03 12.70
C GLU A 133 0.74 -17.13 11.39
N LYS A 134 0.13 -17.71 10.34
CA LYS A 134 0.69 -17.70 8.99
C LYS A 134 0.80 -16.28 8.43
N TRP A 135 -0.25 -15.47 8.51
CA TRP A 135 -0.20 -14.06 8.09
C TRP A 135 0.78 -13.23 8.92
N CYS A 136 0.92 -13.52 10.21
CA CYS A 136 1.95 -12.90 11.06
C CYS A 136 3.36 -13.19 10.53
N THR A 137 3.61 -14.45 10.13
CA THR A 137 4.88 -14.86 9.53
C THR A 137 5.12 -14.15 8.19
N VAL A 138 4.10 -14.08 7.33
CA VAL A 138 4.17 -13.31 6.06
C VAL A 138 4.51 -11.85 6.33
N ALA A 139 3.88 -11.21 7.32
CA ALA A 139 4.16 -9.82 7.67
C ALA A 139 5.59 -9.60 8.18
N ASP A 140 6.15 -10.52 8.97
CA ASP A 140 7.54 -10.40 9.40
C ASP A 140 8.54 -10.59 8.25
N ILE A 141 8.22 -11.45 7.28
CA ILE A 141 9.00 -11.56 6.03
C ILE A 141 8.87 -10.27 5.21
N CYS A 142 7.67 -9.68 5.06
CA CYS A 142 7.50 -8.38 4.41
C CYS A 142 8.36 -7.30 5.09
N ARG A 143 8.42 -7.28 6.43
CA ARG A 143 9.32 -6.37 7.17
C ARG A 143 10.79 -6.63 6.81
N TYR A 144 11.22 -7.90 6.75
CA TYR A 144 12.58 -8.26 6.36
C TYR A 144 12.90 -7.81 4.93
N LEU A 145 11.95 -7.97 4.01
CA LEU A 145 12.03 -7.49 2.63
C LEU A 145 11.87 -5.98 2.51
N ARG A 146 11.68 -5.22 3.61
CA ARG A 146 11.44 -3.76 3.60
C ARG A 146 10.18 -3.37 2.81
N ASN A 147 9.20 -4.28 2.70
CA ASN A 147 7.86 -3.98 2.23
C ASN A 147 6.99 -3.52 3.41
N PHE A 148 7.14 -2.25 3.80
CA PHE A 148 6.37 -1.69 4.91
C PHE A 148 4.89 -1.48 4.56
N ASN A 149 4.58 -1.29 3.28
CA ASN A 149 3.21 -1.28 2.79
C ASN A 149 2.50 -2.61 3.09
N GLY A 150 3.13 -3.74 2.75
CA GLY A 150 2.62 -5.09 3.03
C GLY A 150 2.50 -5.39 4.53
N VAL A 151 3.44 -4.92 5.35
CA VAL A 151 3.31 -5.00 6.83
C VAL A 151 2.03 -4.28 7.27
N LEU A 152 1.81 -3.06 6.80
CA LEU A 152 0.65 -2.26 7.18
C LEU A 152 -0.67 -2.87 6.65
N GLN A 153 -0.71 -3.41 5.43
CA GLN A 153 -1.90 -4.11 4.89
C GLN A 153 -2.36 -5.24 5.84
N ILE A 154 -1.43 -6.08 6.30
CA ILE A 154 -1.73 -7.21 7.19
C ILE A 154 -2.07 -6.72 8.61
N MET A 155 -1.32 -5.77 9.17
CA MET A 155 -1.62 -5.23 10.50
C MET A 155 -2.98 -4.51 10.52
N ALA A 156 -3.34 -3.79 9.46
CA ALA A 156 -4.64 -3.14 9.28
C ALA A 156 -5.80 -4.14 9.14
N ALA A 157 -5.52 -5.36 8.68
CA ALA A 157 -6.49 -6.45 8.68
C ALA A 157 -6.70 -7.01 10.10
N PHE A 158 -5.63 -7.18 10.88
CA PHE A 158 -5.72 -7.70 12.25
C PHE A 158 -6.48 -6.77 13.20
N VAL A 159 -6.35 -5.45 13.03
CA VAL A 159 -7.10 -4.45 13.81
C VAL A 159 -8.47 -4.11 13.21
N ASN A 160 -8.87 -4.74 12.09
CA ASN A 160 -10.22 -4.58 11.57
C ASN A 160 -11.25 -5.07 12.62
N SER A 161 -12.36 -4.35 12.78
CA SER A 161 -13.38 -4.66 13.79
C SER A 161 -13.93 -6.10 13.70
N SER A 162 -14.02 -6.68 12.50
CA SER A 162 -14.49 -8.05 12.27
C SER A 162 -13.48 -9.09 12.73
N VAL A 163 -12.19 -8.78 12.71
CA VAL A 163 -11.11 -9.70 13.14
C VAL A 163 -10.75 -9.46 14.61
N TYR A 164 -10.56 -8.20 15.01
CA TYR A 164 -10.12 -7.80 16.36
C TYR A 164 -11.07 -8.26 17.48
N ARG A 165 -12.35 -8.44 17.15
CA ARG A 165 -13.39 -8.89 18.09
C ARG A 165 -13.37 -10.39 18.41
N LEU A 166 -12.64 -11.21 17.64
CA LEU A 166 -12.59 -12.67 17.79
C LEU A 166 -11.75 -13.10 19.00
N LYS A 167 -12.19 -12.77 20.22
CA LYS A 167 -11.42 -12.94 21.46
C LYS A 167 -11.02 -14.39 21.72
N LEU A 168 -11.88 -15.37 21.44
CA LEU A 168 -11.54 -16.78 21.62
C LEU A 168 -10.39 -17.21 20.70
N THR A 169 -10.35 -16.65 19.49
CA THR A 169 -9.25 -16.87 18.54
C THR A 169 -7.97 -16.19 19.04
N TRP A 170 -8.04 -14.89 19.39
CA TRP A 170 -6.88 -14.12 19.85
C TRP A 170 -6.25 -14.70 21.13
N ASP A 171 -7.05 -15.23 22.05
CA ASP A 171 -6.56 -15.83 23.29
C ASP A 171 -5.68 -17.06 23.03
N ARG A 172 -5.96 -17.82 21.96
CA ARG A 172 -5.24 -19.04 21.59
C ARG A 172 -3.99 -18.83 20.74
N ILE A 173 -3.75 -17.63 20.23
CA ILE A 173 -2.49 -17.33 19.50
C ILE A 173 -1.30 -17.46 20.46
N SER A 174 -0.22 -18.06 19.97
CA SER A 174 0.99 -18.25 20.76
C SER A 174 1.59 -16.94 21.26
N LYS A 175 2.25 -16.98 22.43
CA LYS A 175 2.90 -15.79 23.02
C LYS A 175 3.95 -15.19 22.08
N GLN A 176 4.69 -16.04 21.37
CA GLN A 176 5.70 -15.62 20.39
C GLN A 176 5.07 -14.82 19.25
N ASN A 177 4.00 -15.33 18.63
CA ASN A 177 3.34 -14.61 17.54
C ASN A 177 2.67 -13.32 18.03
N LYS A 178 2.10 -13.29 19.24
CA LYS A 178 1.61 -12.03 19.84
C LYS A 178 2.72 -10.97 19.96
N GLN A 179 3.92 -11.36 20.37
CA GLN A 179 5.07 -10.43 20.45
C GLN A 179 5.47 -9.91 19.07
N VAL A 180 5.50 -10.77 18.05
CA VAL A 180 5.80 -10.35 16.67
C VAL A 180 4.73 -9.40 16.15
N ILE A 181 3.44 -9.71 16.34
CA ILE A 181 2.32 -8.83 15.95
C ILE A 181 2.45 -7.47 16.63
N ASN A 182 2.68 -7.42 17.94
CA ASN A 182 2.83 -6.16 18.67
C ASN A 182 4.02 -5.33 18.14
N LYS A 183 5.15 -5.99 17.85
CA LYS A 183 6.32 -5.32 17.26
C LYS A 183 6.01 -4.74 15.87
N LEU A 184 5.31 -5.48 15.03
CA LEU A 184 4.91 -5.04 13.70
C LEU A 184 3.86 -3.92 13.76
N GLN A 185 2.88 -4.01 14.66
CA GLN A 185 1.90 -2.95 14.90
C GLN A 185 2.58 -1.66 15.36
N ASN A 186 3.55 -1.75 16.29
CA ASN A 186 4.31 -0.58 16.75
C ASN A 186 5.12 0.07 15.61
N LEU A 187 5.68 -0.73 14.70
CA LEU A 187 6.43 -0.24 13.55
C LEU A 187 5.55 0.61 12.62
N VAL A 188 4.32 0.16 12.33
CA VAL A 188 3.42 0.81 11.37
C VAL A 188 2.27 1.60 12.04
N HIS A 189 2.38 1.87 13.34
CA HIS A 189 1.35 2.57 14.09
C HIS A 189 1.16 4.00 13.55
N SER A 190 -0.08 4.49 13.50
CA SER A 190 -0.39 5.83 12.97
C SER A 190 -0.02 6.99 13.89
N ASP A 191 0.36 6.70 15.14
CA ASP A 191 0.71 7.72 16.14
C ASP A 191 1.83 8.63 15.67
N GLY A 192 1.69 9.92 15.98
CA GLY A 192 2.62 10.95 15.53
C GLY A 192 2.76 11.00 14.00
N LYS A 193 1.65 10.77 13.27
CA LYS A 193 1.62 10.66 11.80
C LYS A 193 2.59 9.59 11.28
N PHE A 194 2.56 8.40 11.89
CA PHE A 194 3.44 7.28 11.63
C PHE A 194 4.92 7.53 11.95
N LYS A 195 5.19 8.10 13.12
CA LYS A 195 6.56 8.47 13.56
C LYS A 195 7.56 7.31 13.42
N ASN A 196 7.23 6.13 13.93
CA ASN A 196 8.15 4.98 13.91
C ASN A 196 8.47 4.50 12.49
N LEU A 197 7.48 4.50 11.60
CA LEU A 197 7.67 4.14 10.20
C LEU A 197 8.53 5.18 9.48
N ARG A 198 8.28 6.48 9.71
CA ARG A 198 9.11 7.57 9.16
C ARG A 198 10.56 7.47 9.63
N ASP A 199 10.78 7.27 10.93
CA ASP A 199 12.11 7.08 11.51
C ASP A 199 12.84 5.85 10.94
N THR A 200 12.09 4.84 10.48
CA THR A 200 12.63 3.67 9.79
C THR A 200 13.00 4.01 8.35
N LEU A 201 12.10 4.66 7.60
CA LEU A 201 12.31 5.02 6.19
C LEU A 201 13.51 5.95 5.98
N THR A 202 13.81 6.86 6.92
CA THR A 202 14.99 7.72 6.83
C THR A 202 16.31 6.94 6.87
N LYS A 203 16.32 5.76 7.49
CA LYS A 203 17.52 4.94 7.73
C LYS A 203 17.66 3.75 6.78
N VAL A 204 16.62 3.45 5.99
CA VAL A 204 16.58 2.27 5.13
C VAL A 204 17.06 2.62 3.73
N ASP A 205 17.98 1.80 3.22
CA ASP A 205 18.37 1.88 1.81
C ASP A 205 17.39 1.12 0.91
N PRO A 206 17.23 1.54 -0.36
CA PRO A 206 16.55 0.75 -1.38
C PRO A 206 17.17 -0.67 -1.55
N PRO A 207 16.41 -1.68 -2.01
CA PRO A 207 14.99 -1.63 -2.36
C PRO A 207 14.09 -1.59 -1.11
N CYS A 208 12.97 -0.85 -1.21
CA CYS A 208 12.00 -0.67 -0.13
C CYS A 208 10.64 -0.31 -0.74
N VAL A 209 9.54 -0.75 -0.12
CA VAL A 209 8.18 -0.32 -0.47
C VAL A 209 7.57 0.44 0.72
N PRO A 210 7.55 1.78 0.67
CA PRO A 210 6.94 2.59 1.71
C PRO A 210 5.40 2.59 1.62
N TYR A 211 4.73 2.99 2.69
CA TYR A 211 3.29 3.27 2.66
C TYR A 211 3.03 4.62 1.98
N LEU A 212 2.41 4.60 0.79
CA LEU A 212 2.16 5.81 -0.02
C LEU A 212 1.40 6.90 0.74
N GLY A 213 0.46 6.52 1.62
CA GLY A 213 -0.35 7.47 2.38
C GLY A 213 0.45 8.45 3.25
N LEU A 214 1.71 8.14 3.61
CA LEU A 214 2.60 9.08 4.28
C LEU A 214 2.90 10.30 3.41
N TYR A 215 3.34 10.06 2.18
CA TYR A 215 3.72 11.09 1.24
C TYR A 215 2.51 11.89 0.78
N LEU A 216 1.37 11.22 0.54
CA LEU A 216 0.12 11.92 0.19
C LEU A 216 -0.32 12.86 1.32
N SER A 217 -0.21 12.43 2.58
CA SER A 217 -0.56 13.26 3.73
C SER A 217 0.35 14.49 3.86
N ASP A 218 1.65 14.33 3.60
CA ASP A 218 2.60 15.45 3.62
C ASP A 218 2.38 16.41 2.46
N LEU A 219 2.12 15.89 1.26
CA LEU A 219 1.78 16.69 0.09
C LEU A 219 0.48 17.48 0.30
N THR A 220 -0.55 16.85 0.87
CA THR A 220 -1.80 17.55 1.23
C THR A 220 -1.55 18.66 2.23
N PHE A 221 -0.74 18.41 3.28
CA PHE A 221 -0.42 19.45 4.25
C PHE A 221 0.32 20.64 3.62
N ILE A 222 1.27 20.38 2.72
CA ILE A 222 1.98 21.44 1.98
C ILE A 222 1.00 22.22 1.10
N GLU A 223 0.12 21.51 0.40
CA GLU A 223 -0.87 22.10 -0.51
C GLU A 223 -1.82 23.06 0.22
N GLU A 224 -2.30 22.66 1.40
CA GLU A 224 -3.23 23.45 2.23
C GLU A 224 -2.54 24.60 2.98
N SER A 225 -1.23 24.51 3.23
CA SER A 225 -0.50 25.49 4.06
C SER A 225 -0.19 26.82 3.35
N SER A 226 -0.14 26.85 2.01
CA SER A 226 0.20 28.05 1.25
C SER A 226 -0.24 27.99 -0.21
N GLN A 227 -0.45 29.17 -0.82
CA GLN A 227 -0.79 29.29 -2.25
C GLN A 227 0.45 29.08 -3.13
N ASP A 228 0.23 28.59 -4.36
CA ASP A 228 1.28 28.42 -5.38
C ASP A 228 1.83 29.76 -5.87
N ILE A 229 0.98 30.78 -5.90
CA ILE A 229 1.32 32.15 -6.26
C ILE A 229 1.02 33.04 -5.05
N SER A 230 2.00 33.82 -4.62
CA SER A 230 1.88 34.83 -3.58
C SER A 230 2.43 36.14 -4.12
N GLU A 231 1.67 37.23 -4.02
CA GLU A 231 2.08 38.55 -4.50
C GLU A 231 2.51 38.55 -6.00
N ASN A 232 1.80 37.80 -6.85
CA ASN A 232 2.12 37.57 -8.27
C ASN A 232 3.46 36.86 -8.54
N LEU A 233 4.09 36.26 -7.51
CA LEU A 233 5.32 35.47 -7.62
C LEU A 233 5.06 34.00 -7.30
N ILE A 234 5.81 33.11 -7.95
CA ILE A 234 5.77 31.67 -7.69
C ILE A 234 6.36 31.40 -6.30
N ASN A 235 5.64 30.62 -5.48
CA ASN A 235 6.10 30.19 -4.17
C ASN A 235 7.14 29.05 -4.28
N PHE A 236 8.39 29.41 -4.55
CA PHE A 236 9.49 28.46 -4.61
C PHE A 236 9.76 27.70 -3.30
N SER A 237 9.31 28.23 -2.15
CA SER A 237 9.40 27.50 -0.87
C SER A 237 8.49 26.26 -0.90
N LYS A 238 7.22 26.43 -1.27
CA LYS A 238 6.25 25.35 -1.44
C LYS A 238 6.75 24.32 -2.47
N MET A 239 7.26 24.79 -3.61
CA MET A 239 7.79 23.92 -4.67
C MET A 239 8.98 23.08 -4.19
N ARG A 240 9.90 23.66 -3.41
CA ARG A 240 11.02 22.92 -2.80
C ARG A 240 10.54 21.83 -1.84
N MET A 241 9.53 22.12 -1.02
CA MET A 241 8.96 21.12 -0.11
C MET A 241 8.32 19.95 -0.84
N LYS A 242 7.52 20.21 -1.89
CA LYS A 242 6.93 19.16 -2.74
C LYS A 242 8.02 18.32 -3.41
N THR A 243 9.03 18.99 -3.98
CA THR A 243 10.16 18.33 -4.66
C THR A 243 10.94 17.40 -3.73
N HIS A 244 11.12 17.77 -2.47
CA HIS A 244 11.75 16.90 -1.47
C HIS A 244 11.01 15.57 -1.30
N ILE A 245 9.67 15.60 -1.24
CA ILE A 245 8.84 14.39 -1.14
C ILE A 245 8.97 13.54 -2.42
N ILE A 246 8.96 14.19 -3.59
CA ILE A 246 9.13 13.49 -4.87
C ILE A 246 10.49 12.79 -4.94
N HIS A 247 11.56 13.43 -4.46
CA HIS A 247 12.88 12.80 -4.39
C HIS A 247 12.91 11.55 -3.49
N GLU A 248 12.23 11.57 -2.36
CA GLU A 248 12.13 10.39 -1.48
C GLU A 248 11.34 9.25 -2.16
N VAL A 249 10.29 9.55 -2.92
CA VAL A 249 9.59 8.55 -3.74
C VAL A 249 10.53 7.95 -4.79
N HIS A 250 11.23 8.79 -5.57
CA HIS A 250 12.20 8.35 -6.58
C HIS A 250 13.33 7.51 -6.01
N ARG A 251 13.82 7.85 -4.81
CA ARG A 251 14.84 7.08 -4.10
C ARG A 251 14.44 5.61 -4.00
N PHE A 252 13.20 5.32 -3.61
CA PHE A 252 12.70 3.95 -3.48
C PHE A 252 12.25 3.30 -4.79
N GLN A 253 12.01 4.08 -5.85
CA GLN A 253 11.77 3.56 -7.21
C GLN A 253 13.08 3.17 -7.94
N SER A 254 14.21 3.77 -7.55
CA SER A 254 15.49 3.63 -8.28
C SER A 254 16.12 2.23 -8.25
N THR A 255 15.84 1.43 -7.21
CA THR A 255 16.42 0.09 -7.04
C THR A 255 15.33 -0.96 -7.01
N LEU A 256 15.35 -1.86 -7.99
CA LEU A 256 14.33 -2.88 -8.15
C LEU A 256 14.59 -4.12 -7.29
N TYR A 257 13.51 -4.72 -6.78
CA TYR A 257 13.58 -6.05 -6.16
C TYR A 257 13.94 -7.12 -7.18
N LYS A 258 14.81 -8.06 -6.79
CA LYS A 258 15.18 -9.25 -7.57
C LYS A 258 14.27 -10.45 -7.26
N ILE A 259 12.96 -10.22 -7.27
CA ILE A 259 11.95 -11.26 -6.99
C ILE A 259 11.45 -11.81 -8.32
N LYS A 260 11.47 -13.15 -8.47
CA LYS A 260 10.91 -13.81 -9.66
C LYS A 260 9.39 -13.84 -9.54
N HIS A 261 8.71 -13.50 -10.64
CA HIS A 261 7.26 -13.58 -10.71
C HIS A 261 6.81 -15.05 -10.63
N ASN A 262 5.90 -15.33 -9.70
CA ASN A 262 5.20 -16.61 -9.56
C ASN A 262 3.72 -16.41 -9.93
N PRO A 263 3.32 -16.72 -11.17
CA PRO A 263 1.97 -16.44 -11.67
C PRO A 263 0.86 -17.07 -10.83
N ARG A 264 1.09 -18.27 -10.28
CA ARG A 264 0.11 -18.98 -9.46
C ARG A 264 -0.20 -18.21 -8.18
N VAL A 265 0.82 -17.68 -7.51
CA VAL A 265 0.67 -16.97 -6.24
C VAL A 265 0.18 -15.54 -6.48
N CYS A 266 0.67 -14.86 -7.52
CA CYS A 266 0.11 -13.58 -7.94
C CYS A 266 -1.37 -13.66 -8.29
N ALA A 267 -1.78 -14.68 -9.06
CA ALA A 267 -3.19 -14.91 -9.36
C ALA A 267 -4.03 -15.09 -8.09
N TYR A 268 -3.51 -15.83 -7.10
CA TYR A 268 -4.20 -15.98 -5.81
C TYR A 268 -4.34 -14.65 -5.06
N LEU A 269 -3.27 -13.85 -4.98
CA LEU A 269 -3.28 -12.56 -4.28
C LEU A 269 -4.20 -11.52 -4.96
N LEU A 270 -4.37 -11.60 -6.28
CA LEU A 270 -5.09 -10.63 -7.10
C LEU A 270 -6.55 -11.03 -7.39
N ASP A 271 -6.97 -12.22 -6.98
CA ASP A 271 -8.31 -12.74 -7.25
C ASP A 271 -9.37 -12.05 -6.39
N ARG A 272 -10.06 -11.08 -7.01
CA ARG A 272 -11.13 -10.32 -6.37
C ARG A 272 -12.37 -11.15 -6.03
N SER A 273 -12.60 -12.29 -6.69
CA SER A 273 -13.77 -13.13 -6.43
C SER A 273 -13.75 -13.75 -5.02
N ARG A 274 -12.57 -13.77 -4.39
CA ARG A 274 -12.35 -14.27 -3.04
C ARG A 274 -12.71 -13.28 -1.95
N LEU A 275 -12.93 -12.01 -2.28
CA LEU A 275 -13.06 -10.96 -1.28
C LEU A 275 -14.50 -10.87 -0.78
N LEU A 276 -14.69 -11.06 0.54
CA LEU A 276 -15.98 -10.78 1.17
C LEU A 276 -16.25 -9.27 1.19
N ALA A 277 -17.51 -8.88 1.04
CA ALA A 277 -17.91 -7.49 1.27
C ALA A 277 -17.79 -7.12 2.77
N GLU A 278 -17.67 -5.83 3.10
CA GLU A 278 -17.43 -5.37 4.47
C GLU A 278 -18.57 -5.74 5.43
N ASP A 279 -19.81 -5.61 4.98
CA ASP A 279 -21.02 -6.02 5.70
C ASP A 279 -21.02 -7.53 5.96
N GLN A 280 -20.65 -8.33 4.95
CA GLN A 280 -20.53 -9.79 5.07
C GLN A 280 -19.45 -10.19 6.08
N CYS A 281 -18.31 -9.50 6.10
CA CYS A 281 -17.23 -9.76 7.06
C CYS A 281 -17.73 -9.64 8.51
N TYR A 282 -18.45 -8.57 8.81
CA TYR A 282 -18.93 -8.33 10.17
C TYR A 282 -20.02 -9.32 10.58
N ILE A 283 -20.94 -9.65 9.67
CA ILE A 283 -21.98 -10.67 9.88
C ILE A 283 -21.33 -12.04 10.14
N LEU A 284 -20.35 -12.44 9.34
CA LEU A 284 -19.66 -13.71 9.51
C LEU A 284 -18.89 -13.75 10.84
N SER A 285 -18.20 -12.68 11.20
CA SER A 285 -17.53 -12.56 12.50
C SER A 285 -18.48 -12.79 13.68
N LEU A 286 -19.68 -12.22 13.65
CA LEU A 286 -20.70 -12.43 14.70
C LEU A 286 -21.18 -13.87 14.77
N LYS A 287 -21.27 -14.58 13.64
CA LYS A 287 -21.61 -16.01 13.61
C LYS A 287 -20.49 -16.87 14.19
N LEU A 288 -19.23 -16.54 13.90
CA LEU A 288 -18.05 -17.28 14.38
C LEU A 288 -17.86 -17.14 15.89
N GLU A 289 -18.02 -15.92 16.41
CA GLU A 289 -17.92 -15.61 17.84
C GLU A 289 -19.02 -14.62 18.23
N PRO A 290 -20.18 -15.10 18.71
CA PRO A 290 -21.29 -14.26 19.14
C PRO A 290 -20.90 -13.30 20.26
N ARG A 291 -21.61 -12.17 20.37
CA ARG A 291 -21.45 -11.29 21.54
C ARG A 291 -21.92 -12.05 22.77
N THR A 292 -21.09 -12.10 23.81
CA THR A 292 -21.51 -12.59 25.12
C THR A 292 -22.61 -11.67 25.64
N SER A 293 -23.84 -12.18 25.72
CA SER A 293 -24.91 -11.54 26.46
C SER A 293 -24.40 -11.40 27.90
N ARG A 294 -24.38 -10.18 28.44
CA ARG A 294 -24.38 -10.03 29.91
C ARG A 294 -25.71 -10.61 30.35
N VAL A 295 -25.75 -11.90 30.66
CA VAL A 295 -26.85 -12.47 31.44
C VAL A 295 -26.76 -11.74 32.77
N GLY A 296 -27.68 -10.79 32.97
CA GLY A 296 -27.90 -10.20 34.27
C GLY A 296 -28.11 -11.35 35.24
N ILE A 297 -27.27 -11.40 36.26
CA ILE A 297 -27.53 -12.21 37.44
C ILE A 297 -28.97 -11.87 37.83
N PRO A 298 -29.92 -12.83 37.83
CA PRO A 298 -31.24 -12.57 38.36
C PRO A 298 -31.02 -12.11 39.79
N GLY A 299 -31.46 -10.90 40.10
CA GLY A 299 -31.47 -10.42 41.47
C GLY A 299 -32.10 -11.51 42.32
N LEU A 300 -31.31 -12.04 43.26
CA LEU A 300 -31.81 -12.81 44.39
C LEU A 300 -32.72 -11.85 45.17
N GLY A 301 -33.98 -11.84 44.78
CA GLY A 301 -35.07 -11.35 45.59
C GLY A 301 -35.48 -12.44 46.58
N VAL A 302 -35.68 -11.98 47.81
CA VAL A 302 -36.51 -12.53 48.87
C VAL A 302 -35.84 -13.53 49.83
N GLN A 303 -35.87 -13.13 51.10
CA GLN A 303 -35.20 -13.71 52.27
C GLN A 303 -34.78 -12.56 53.19
#